data_AF-A0A5N6P0E5-F1
#
_entry.id   AF-A0A5N6P0E5-F1
#
_cell.length_a   1.000
_cell.length_b   1.000
_cell.length_c   1.000
_cell.angle_alpha   90.00
_cell.angle_beta   90.00
_cell.angle_gamma   90.00
#
_symmetry.space_group_name_H-M   'P 1'
#
loop_
_entity.id
_entity.type
_entity.pdbx_description
1 polymer ?
#
loop_
_entity_poly.entity_id
_entity_poly.type
_entity_poly.pdbx_seq_one_letter_code
_entity_poly.pdbx_strand_id
1 'polypeptide(L)'
;MDALVVNPPLSGVSHRSKLHPTTPPPLSLSFYRFRQPHRHPNLSISATASTVENHHQSESDPPQFSNYNEDETYGEVKTIIGSRALEAGAGMEYLIEWEDDHAPTWVPANLIAADVVAEYENPWWVAAKKADERALKEIIESGDGRDVDAVDSDGRTALLFVAGLGSESCVKTLVNAGADVDHRDNVGGLTALHMAAGYVRPGVVKVLLDLGVDPEAGDDRGRTALDLAREVLNATPKGNPVQFARRLGMESVIKSLEGAIYEYAVVEGVLEKRGKGKNLEYLIKWKDGGDNEWVKAPLIAEELVRDFEEGLEYAVAECVTAKRNGDDGKTEYCVKWTDIEEVTWEPEENVDPELIKEFESGVSLSGKETG
;
A
#
# COMPACT_ATOMS: atom_id res chain seq x y z
N MET A 1 -8.32 -10.27 30.94
CA MET A 1 -9.55 -9.48 30.74
C MET A 1 -9.51 -9.06 29.29
N ASP A 2 -9.87 -9.97 28.41
CA ASP A 2 -9.81 -9.77 26.97
C ASP A 2 -11.24 -9.55 26.49
N ALA A 3 -11.50 -8.34 26.00
CA ALA A 3 -12.74 -7.98 25.36
C ALA A 3 -12.78 -8.72 24.01
N LEU A 4 -13.47 -9.85 24.00
CA LEU A 4 -14.01 -10.45 22.79
C LEU A 4 -14.91 -9.40 22.15
N VAL A 5 -14.43 -8.76 21.07
CA VAL A 5 -15.28 -7.95 20.20
C VAL A 5 -16.15 -8.94 19.43
N VAL A 6 -17.26 -9.30 20.07
CA VAL A 6 -18.39 -9.97 19.45
C VAL A 6 -19.07 -8.91 18.61
N ASN A 7 -18.94 -8.99 17.28
CA ASN A 7 -19.78 -8.22 16.39
C ASN A 7 -21.24 -8.69 16.57
N PRO A 8 -22.22 -7.78 16.73
CA PRO A 8 -23.62 -8.16 16.84
C PRO A 8 -24.15 -8.67 15.49
N PRO A 9 -25.19 -9.53 15.47
CA PRO A 9 -25.80 -9.99 14.23
C PRO A 9 -26.58 -8.81 13.63
N LEU A 10 -26.38 -8.52 12.36
CA LEU A 10 -27.14 -7.50 11.64
C LEU A 10 -27.78 -8.16 10.43
N SER A 11 -29.08 -8.36 10.57
CA SER A 11 -30.04 -8.96 9.68
C SER A 11 -30.04 -8.35 8.28
N GLY A 12 -29.63 -9.15 7.29
CA GLY A 12 -29.95 -8.98 5.88
C GLY A 12 -30.81 -10.15 5.44
N VAL A 13 -31.94 -9.86 4.79
CA VAL A 13 -33.00 -10.82 4.45
C VAL A 13 -32.55 -11.72 3.31
N SER A 14 -32.91 -13.01 3.38
CA SER A 14 -32.45 -14.03 2.44
C SER A 14 -33.57 -15.03 2.17
N HIS A 15 -34.15 -15.02 0.96
CA HIS A 15 -35.35 -15.82 0.58
C HIS A 15 -35.05 -16.88 -0.51
N ARG A 16 -35.54 -18.12 -0.33
CA ARG A 16 -35.34 -19.28 -1.24
C ARG A 16 -36.37 -19.27 -2.37
N SER A 17 -35.95 -19.01 -3.62
CA SER A 17 -36.86 -19.15 -4.77
C SER A 17 -36.20 -19.63 -6.07
N LYS A 18 -37.00 -20.35 -6.87
CA LYS A 18 -36.60 -21.03 -8.12
C LYS A 18 -36.56 -20.05 -9.30
N LEU A 19 -35.34 -19.73 -9.77
CA LEU A 19 -34.90 -19.35 -11.13
C LEU A 19 -35.68 -18.26 -11.92
N HIS A 20 -35.08 -17.07 -12.11
CA HIS A 20 -34.47 -16.50 -13.34
C HIS A 20 -34.43 -14.93 -13.29
N PRO A 21 -33.43 -14.27 -13.92
CA PRO A 21 -32.87 -12.98 -13.48
C PRO A 21 -33.44 -11.75 -14.22
N THR A 22 -33.43 -10.55 -13.60
CA THR A 22 -32.72 -9.32 -14.07
C THR A 22 -33.09 -7.98 -13.34
N THR A 23 -32.05 -7.33 -12.75
CA THR A 23 -31.74 -5.86 -12.60
C THR A 23 -32.58 -4.88 -11.72
N PRO A 24 -31.94 -3.81 -11.13
CA PRO A 24 -32.10 -3.29 -9.73
C PRO A 24 -32.55 -1.78 -9.68
N PRO A 25 -32.55 -0.94 -8.59
CA PRO A 25 -31.76 -0.86 -7.31
C PRO A 25 -32.55 -0.33 -6.06
N PRO A 26 -32.02 0.42 -5.03
CA PRO A 26 -30.79 0.38 -4.18
C PRO A 26 -31.13 0.18 -2.65
N LEU A 27 -30.30 -0.30 -1.69
CA LEU A 27 -29.25 0.33 -0.85
C LEU A 27 -28.88 -0.66 0.30
N SER A 28 -27.61 -1.05 0.51
CA SER A 28 -26.72 -0.68 1.65
C SER A 28 -26.55 -1.70 2.78
N LEU A 29 -25.40 -2.41 2.79
CA LEU A 29 -24.52 -2.64 3.95
C LEU A 29 -23.16 -3.20 3.46
N SER A 30 -22.07 -2.82 4.12
CA SER A 30 -20.67 -3.01 3.70
C SER A 30 -20.24 -4.48 3.62
N PHE A 31 -19.31 -4.92 2.74
CA PHE A 31 -17.94 -5.39 3.05
C PHE A 31 -17.28 -6.13 1.84
N TYR A 32 -15.94 -6.03 1.66
CA TYR A 32 -15.06 -7.07 1.07
C TYR A 32 -14.36 -6.92 -0.32
N ARG A 33 -13.40 -6.02 -0.64
CA ARG A 33 -12.72 -5.98 -1.98
C ARG A 33 -11.21 -6.22 -1.96
N PHE A 34 -10.73 -7.14 -2.78
CA PHE A 34 -9.34 -7.18 -3.24
C PHE A 34 -9.22 -6.40 -4.55
N ARG A 35 -8.57 -5.21 -4.60
CA ARG A 35 -8.09 -4.61 -5.86
C ARG A 35 -7.01 -3.54 -5.66
N GLN A 36 -6.03 -3.53 -6.56
CA GLN A 36 -4.91 -2.58 -6.71
C GLN A 36 -5.35 -1.21 -7.32
N PRO A 37 -4.44 -0.23 -7.51
CA PRO A 37 -4.00 0.80 -6.57
C PRO A 37 -4.63 2.18 -6.89
N HIS A 38 -4.48 3.13 -5.95
CA HIS A 38 -4.64 4.54 -6.23
C HIS A 38 -3.64 5.02 -7.30
N ARG A 39 -4.13 5.29 -8.51
CA ARG A 39 -3.43 6.14 -9.47
C ARG A 39 -3.53 7.60 -9.02
N HIS A 40 -2.45 8.13 -8.46
CA HIS A 40 -2.26 9.58 -8.43
C HIS A 40 -1.99 10.10 -9.86
N PRO A 41 -2.48 11.30 -10.20
CA PRO A 41 -2.44 11.79 -11.58
C PRO A 41 -1.01 12.10 -12.00
N ASN A 42 -0.56 11.46 -13.08
CA ASN A 42 0.63 11.89 -13.82
C ASN A 42 0.41 13.32 -14.33
N LEU A 43 1.25 14.25 -13.87
CA LEU A 43 1.41 15.57 -14.49
C LEU A 43 1.97 15.35 -15.91
N SER A 44 1.17 15.65 -16.92
CA SER A 44 1.60 15.68 -18.32
C SER A 44 2.44 16.93 -18.56
N ILE A 45 3.76 16.76 -18.65
CA ILE A 45 4.63 17.80 -19.19
C ILE A 45 4.60 17.66 -20.71
N SER A 46 3.89 18.56 -21.38
CA SER A 46 3.95 18.73 -22.83
C SER A 46 5.34 19.22 -23.22
N ALA A 47 6.12 18.35 -23.87
CA ALA A 47 7.35 18.74 -24.54
C ALA A 47 6.99 19.47 -25.85
N THR A 48 7.06 20.80 -25.84
CA THR A 48 7.11 21.57 -27.09
C THR A 48 8.48 21.37 -27.73
N ALA A 49 8.51 20.55 -28.77
CA ALA A 49 9.63 20.45 -29.68
C ALA A 49 9.96 21.84 -30.24
N SER A 50 11.12 22.38 -29.88
CA SER A 50 11.70 23.52 -30.57
C SER A 50 12.79 23.00 -31.50
N THR A 51 12.54 23.25 -32.77
CA THR A 51 13.27 22.89 -33.97
C THR A 51 14.75 23.23 -33.88
N VAL A 52 15.61 22.25 -34.16
CA VAL A 52 17.04 22.43 -34.40
C VAL A 52 17.21 23.03 -35.78
N GLU A 53 17.61 24.30 -35.85
CA GLU A 53 18.10 24.91 -37.10
C GLU A 53 19.54 24.48 -37.34
N ASN A 54 19.68 23.53 -38.26
CA ASN A 54 20.92 23.20 -38.94
C ASN A 54 21.38 24.40 -39.79
N HIS A 55 22.58 24.92 -39.55
CA HIS A 55 23.32 25.72 -40.54
C HIS A 55 24.71 25.15 -40.77
N HIS A 56 25.09 25.20 -42.05
CA HIS A 56 26.07 24.37 -42.72
C HIS A 56 27.53 24.55 -42.29
N GLN A 57 28.24 23.42 -42.45
CA GLN A 57 29.68 23.29 -42.62
C GLN A 57 30.33 24.43 -43.42
N SER A 58 31.43 24.96 -42.88
CA SER A 58 32.59 25.38 -43.66
C SER A 58 33.81 24.64 -43.12
N GLU A 59 34.36 23.74 -43.93
CA GLU A 59 35.67 23.13 -43.73
C GLU A 59 36.74 24.22 -43.69
N SER A 60 37.48 24.30 -42.58
CA SER A 60 38.81 24.93 -42.56
C SER A 60 39.63 24.31 -41.44
N ASP A 61 40.62 23.53 -41.85
CA ASP A 61 41.80 23.00 -41.16
C ASP A 61 41.63 22.31 -39.78
N PRO A 62 42.24 21.13 -39.57
CA PRO A 62 42.22 20.48 -38.26
C PRO A 62 42.94 21.37 -37.25
N PRO A 63 42.34 21.68 -36.08
CA PRO A 63 43.08 22.36 -35.03
C PRO A 63 44.26 21.46 -34.66
N GLN A 64 45.47 22.01 -34.74
CA GLN A 64 46.67 21.37 -34.27
C GLN A 64 46.41 20.86 -32.85
N PHE A 65 46.70 19.58 -32.62
CA PHE A 65 46.76 19.00 -31.29
C PHE A 65 47.73 19.85 -30.45
N SER A 66 47.18 20.78 -29.67
CA SER A 66 47.90 21.38 -28.56
C SER A 66 48.10 20.27 -27.54
N ASN A 67 49.36 19.96 -27.26
CA ASN A 67 49.77 19.16 -26.10
C ASN A 67 48.90 19.53 -24.90
N TYR A 68 48.05 18.59 -24.47
CA TYR A 68 47.50 18.65 -23.13
C TYR A 68 48.70 18.57 -22.19
N ASN A 69 48.97 19.64 -21.46
CA ASN A 69 49.97 19.62 -20.39
C ASN A 69 49.48 18.60 -19.34
N GLU A 70 50.29 17.59 -19.07
CA GLU A 70 50.12 16.60 -17.98
C GLU A 70 50.28 17.22 -16.57
N ASP A 71 50.11 18.54 -16.43
CA ASP A 71 50.43 19.31 -15.22
C ASP A 71 49.18 19.91 -14.53
N GLU A 72 47.98 19.36 -14.72
CA GLU A 72 46.88 19.60 -13.78
C GLU A 72 47.14 18.78 -12.50
N THR A 73 48.07 19.29 -11.69
CA THR A 73 48.19 18.93 -10.28
C THR A 73 46.87 19.32 -9.62
N TYR A 74 45.95 18.36 -9.53
CA TYR A 74 44.79 18.50 -8.65
C TYR A 74 45.29 18.94 -7.28
N GLY A 75 44.78 20.07 -6.78
CA GLY A 75 45.21 20.67 -5.52
C GLY A 75 45.05 19.67 -4.36
N GLU A 76 45.83 19.87 -3.30
CA GLU A 76 45.71 19.03 -2.11
C GLU A 76 44.31 19.25 -1.48
N VAL A 77 43.60 18.16 -1.19
CA VAL A 77 42.27 18.19 -0.57
C VAL A 77 42.43 18.67 0.88
N LYS A 78 41.79 19.81 1.22
CA LYS A 78 41.77 20.31 2.61
C LYS A 78 40.74 19.56 3.44
N THR A 79 39.49 19.56 2.99
CA THR A 79 38.39 18.83 3.64
C THR A 79 37.18 18.67 2.73
N ILE A 80 36.29 17.74 3.09
CA ILE A 80 34.97 17.59 2.48
C ILE A 80 33.98 18.49 3.23
N ILE A 81 33.24 19.32 2.49
CA ILE A 81 32.26 20.28 3.02
C ILE A 81 30.83 20.01 2.52
N GLY A 82 30.61 18.89 1.85
CA GLY A 82 29.30 18.46 1.38
C GLY A 82 29.35 17.14 0.64
N SER A 83 28.20 16.46 0.54
CA SER A 83 28.04 15.25 -0.26
C SER A 83 26.74 15.28 -1.05
N ARG A 84 26.69 14.51 -2.14
CA ARG A 84 25.46 14.21 -2.88
C ARG A 84 25.51 12.82 -3.49
N ALA A 85 24.41 12.10 -3.44
CA ALA A 85 24.22 10.86 -4.16
C ALA A 85 23.98 11.14 -5.64
N LEU A 86 24.57 10.31 -6.50
CA LEU A 86 24.28 10.30 -7.93
C LEU A 86 22.94 9.62 -8.19
N GLU A 87 22.31 9.97 -9.31
CA GLU A 87 21.02 9.39 -9.71
C GLU A 87 21.03 7.86 -9.64
N ALA A 88 19.91 7.30 -9.17
CA ALA A 88 19.71 5.86 -8.98
C ALA A 88 20.78 5.17 -8.11
N GLY A 89 21.43 5.89 -7.19
CA GLY A 89 22.42 5.31 -6.28
C GLY A 89 23.68 4.83 -6.98
N ALA A 90 24.04 5.42 -8.12
CA ALA A 90 25.22 5.02 -8.90
C ALA A 90 26.56 5.30 -8.20
N GLY A 91 26.56 6.17 -7.18
CA GLY A 91 27.74 6.52 -6.41
C GLY A 91 27.57 7.84 -5.65
N MET A 92 28.68 8.37 -5.16
CA MET A 92 28.74 9.61 -4.39
C MET A 92 29.66 10.63 -5.06
N GLU A 93 29.28 11.90 -4.95
CA GLU A 93 30.16 13.04 -5.19
C GLU A 93 30.30 13.86 -3.91
N TYR A 94 31.45 14.50 -3.75
CA TYR A 94 31.79 15.31 -2.58
C TYR A 94 32.19 16.71 -2.99
N LEU A 95 31.73 17.70 -2.22
CA LEU A 95 32.16 19.08 -2.39
C LEU A 95 33.46 19.29 -1.62
N ILE A 96 34.53 19.57 -2.36
CA ILE A 96 35.88 19.68 -1.82
C ILE A 96 36.22 21.14 -1.56
N GLU A 97 36.66 21.45 -0.34
CA GLU A 97 37.47 22.64 -0.08
C GLU A 97 38.94 22.28 -0.36
N TRP A 98 39.61 23.09 -1.16
CA TRP A 98 41.01 22.87 -1.53
C TRP A 98 41.96 23.60 -0.57
N GLU A 99 43.18 23.09 -0.40
CA GLU A 99 44.23 23.78 0.38
C GLU A 99 44.75 25.05 -0.30
N ASP A 100 44.54 25.15 -1.62
CA ASP A 100 44.85 26.34 -2.40
C ASP A 100 43.63 27.28 -2.52
N ASP A 101 43.83 28.47 -3.09
CA ASP A 101 42.78 29.49 -3.23
C ASP A 101 41.74 29.14 -4.33
N HIS A 102 41.62 27.87 -4.75
CA HIS A 102 40.58 27.46 -5.71
C HIS A 102 39.20 27.42 -5.04
N ALA A 103 38.18 27.77 -5.82
CA ALA A 103 36.81 27.65 -5.37
C ALA A 103 36.43 26.18 -5.11
N PRO A 104 35.55 25.89 -4.12
CA PRO A 104 35.09 24.53 -3.87
C PRO A 104 34.43 23.90 -5.08
N THR A 105 34.73 22.62 -5.34
CA THR A 105 34.22 21.89 -6.52
C THR A 105 33.72 20.49 -6.16
N TRP A 106 32.72 20.02 -6.91
CA TRP A 106 32.20 18.66 -6.79
C TRP A 106 33.13 17.69 -7.47
N VAL A 107 33.57 16.67 -6.73
CA VAL A 107 34.50 15.65 -7.19
C VAL A 107 33.90 14.25 -6.92
N PRO A 108 33.88 13.36 -7.92
CA PRO A 108 33.53 11.95 -7.73
C PRO A 108 34.37 11.23 -6.67
N ALA A 109 33.72 10.38 -5.88
CA ALA A 109 34.36 9.63 -4.78
C ALA A 109 35.63 8.87 -5.20
N ASN A 110 35.67 8.34 -6.42
CA ASN A 110 36.81 7.56 -6.94
C ASN A 110 38.05 8.40 -7.26
N LEU A 111 37.95 9.73 -7.25
CA LEU A 111 39.06 10.66 -7.46
C LEU A 111 39.60 11.25 -6.15
N ILE A 112 39.00 10.92 -5.01
CA ILE A 112 39.40 11.40 -3.68
C ILE A 112 40.09 10.25 -2.94
N ALA A 113 41.07 10.58 -2.09
CA ALA A 113 41.74 9.58 -1.27
C ALA A 113 40.73 8.88 -0.34
N ALA A 114 40.82 7.54 -0.28
CA ALA A 114 39.81 6.72 0.40
C ALA A 114 39.73 6.97 1.91
N ASP A 115 40.83 7.38 2.55
CA ASP A 115 40.90 7.75 3.95
C ASP A 115 40.17 9.07 4.24
N VAL A 116 40.28 10.07 3.36
CA VAL A 116 39.54 11.35 3.47
C VAL A 116 38.03 11.12 3.35
N VAL A 117 37.60 10.32 2.36
CA VAL A 117 36.19 9.94 2.21
C VAL A 117 35.72 9.16 3.43
N ALA A 118 36.53 8.21 3.92
CA ALA A 118 36.16 7.41 5.09
C ALA A 118 36.03 8.25 6.36
N GLU A 119 36.92 9.22 6.60
CA GLU A 119 36.81 10.13 7.75
C GLU A 119 35.49 10.90 7.74
N TYR A 120 35.05 11.35 6.57
CA TYR A 120 33.75 12.00 6.39
C TYR A 120 32.57 11.02 6.52
N GLU A 121 32.60 9.86 5.89
CA GLU A 121 31.46 8.92 5.82
C GLU A 121 31.28 8.06 7.08
N ASN A 122 32.38 7.71 7.77
CA ASN A 122 32.34 6.75 8.89
C ASN A 122 31.36 7.15 10.01
N PRO A 123 31.30 8.42 10.49
CA PRO A 123 30.34 8.82 11.51
C PRO A 123 28.88 8.55 11.09
N TRP A 124 28.53 8.83 9.84
CA TRP A 124 27.20 8.60 9.28
C TRP A 124 26.84 7.12 9.29
N TRP A 125 27.71 6.27 8.72
CA TRP A 125 27.44 4.84 8.65
C TRP A 125 27.48 4.15 10.01
N VAL A 126 28.30 4.63 10.95
CA VAL A 126 28.30 4.13 12.34
C VAL A 126 26.98 4.45 13.02
N ALA A 127 26.46 5.68 12.86
CA ALA A 127 25.18 6.08 13.43
C ALA A 127 24.03 5.26 12.83
N ALA A 128 23.98 5.12 11.50
CA ALA A 128 22.95 4.34 10.81
C ALA A 128 22.98 2.84 11.20
N LYS A 129 24.16 2.20 11.20
CA LYS A 129 24.32 0.77 11.53
C LYS A 129 24.04 0.44 13.01
N LYS A 130 24.10 1.44 13.88
CA LYS A 130 23.71 1.32 15.30
C LYS A 130 22.29 1.78 15.58
N ALA A 131 21.60 2.33 14.58
CA ALA A 131 20.33 3.05 14.75
C ALA A 131 20.39 4.10 15.87
N ASP A 132 21.48 4.88 15.89
CA ASP A 132 21.68 5.99 16.83
C ASP A 132 21.00 7.25 16.32
N GLU A 133 19.75 7.46 16.76
CA GLU A 133 18.93 8.62 16.38
C GLU A 133 19.61 9.94 16.71
N ARG A 134 20.27 10.02 17.87
CA ARG A 134 20.89 11.26 18.33
C ARG A 134 22.07 11.62 17.45
N ALA A 135 22.94 10.66 17.16
CA ALA A 135 24.08 10.88 16.28
C ALA A 135 23.63 11.23 14.85
N LEU A 136 22.62 10.54 14.30
CA LEU A 136 22.06 10.89 12.99
C LEU A 136 21.52 12.32 12.97
N LYS A 137 20.77 12.71 14.01
CA LYS A 137 20.22 14.06 14.12
C LYS A 137 21.30 15.13 14.24
N GLU A 138 22.31 14.93 15.08
CA GLU A 138 23.44 15.84 15.23
C GLU A 138 24.21 16.02 13.91
N ILE A 139 24.38 14.95 13.12
CA ILE A 139 25.04 14.99 11.80
C ILE A 139 24.17 15.71 10.75
N ILE A 140 22.85 15.51 10.76
CA ILE A 140 21.94 16.20 9.83
C ILE A 140 21.88 17.70 10.14
N GLU A 141 21.89 18.05 11.44
CA GLU A 141 21.78 19.44 11.91
C GLU A 141 23.13 20.20 11.91
N SER A 142 24.27 19.54 11.65
CA SER A 142 25.59 20.19 11.68
C SER A 142 25.79 21.24 10.59
N GLY A 143 25.03 21.13 9.49
CA GLY A 143 25.13 22.05 8.35
C GLY A 143 26.29 21.72 7.40
N ASP A 144 26.91 20.55 7.53
CA ASP A 144 28.06 20.11 6.71
C ASP A 144 27.68 19.71 5.27
N GLY A 145 26.47 20.07 4.80
CA GLY A 145 26.01 19.79 3.44
C GLY A 145 25.88 18.29 3.11
N ARG A 146 25.68 17.44 4.12
CA ARG A 146 25.52 16.00 3.94
C ARG A 146 24.20 15.66 3.27
N ASP A 147 24.28 14.80 2.27
CA ASP A 147 23.10 14.17 1.67
C ASP A 147 22.55 13.08 2.60
N VAL A 148 21.26 13.19 2.93
CA VAL A 148 20.54 12.21 3.75
C VAL A 148 20.39 10.88 2.99
N ASP A 149 20.38 10.92 1.66
CA ASP A 149 20.32 9.74 0.80
C ASP A 149 21.70 9.30 0.29
N ALA A 150 22.77 9.64 1.04
CA ALA A 150 24.08 9.05 0.81
C ALA A 150 24.00 7.52 0.75
N VAL A 151 24.65 6.93 -0.25
CA VAL A 151 24.61 5.49 -0.54
C VAL A 151 25.93 4.79 -0.24
N ASP A 152 25.86 3.55 0.22
CA ASP A 152 27.02 2.66 0.31
C ASP A 152 27.34 1.99 -1.04
N SER A 153 28.33 1.08 -1.06
CA SER A 153 28.73 0.35 -2.27
C SER A 153 27.64 -0.56 -2.85
N ASP A 154 26.65 -0.93 -2.05
CA ASP A 154 25.49 -1.73 -2.46
C ASP A 154 24.31 -0.83 -2.88
N GLY A 155 24.49 0.49 -2.92
CA GLY A 155 23.43 1.45 -3.20
C GLY A 155 22.45 1.63 -2.04
N ARG A 156 22.80 1.29 -0.81
CA ARG A 156 21.88 1.40 0.34
C ARG A 156 22.03 2.74 1.04
N THR A 157 20.91 3.40 1.31
CA THR A 157 20.86 4.60 2.17
C THR A 157 20.77 4.23 3.65
N ALA A 158 20.98 5.20 4.54
CA ALA A 158 20.79 5.02 5.97
C ALA A 158 19.37 4.56 6.32
N LEU A 159 18.35 4.99 5.56
CA LEU A 159 16.96 4.61 5.77
C LEU A 159 16.75 3.10 5.67
N LEU A 160 17.38 2.44 4.70
CA LEU A 160 17.32 0.98 4.52
C LEU A 160 17.91 0.24 5.74
N PHE A 161 19.03 0.72 6.28
CA PHE A 161 19.65 0.13 7.47
C PHE A 161 18.76 0.25 8.71
N VAL A 162 18.31 1.46 9.03
CA VAL A 162 17.52 1.68 10.25
C VAL A 162 16.14 1.02 10.18
N ALA A 163 15.59 0.87 8.96
CA ALA A 163 14.37 0.13 8.74
C ALA A 163 14.54 -1.37 9.05
N GLY A 164 15.62 -2.00 8.56
CA GLY A 164 15.95 -3.40 8.89
C GLY A 164 16.30 -3.62 10.37
N LEU A 165 16.91 -2.63 11.02
CA LEU A 165 17.20 -2.65 12.45
C LEU A 165 15.95 -2.45 13.33
N GLY A 166 14.87 -1.90 12.78
CA GLY A 166 13.60 -1.72 13.48
C GLY A 166 13.50 -0.42 14.27
N SER A 167 14.29 0.61 13.92
CA SER A 167 14.28 1.88 14.64
C SER A 167 13.29 2.87 14.04
N GLU A 168 12.08 2.92 14.63
CA GLU A 168 11.02 3.86 14.23
C GLU A 168 11.44 5.32 14.34
N SER A 169 12.24 5.67 15.35
CA SER A 169 12.65 7.05 15.58
C SER A 169 13.69 7.51 14.56
N CYS A 170 14.66 6.66 14.22
CA CYS A 170 15.61 6.96 13.14
C CYS A 170 14.91 7.08 11.79
N VAL A 171 13.94 6.21 11.48
CA VAL A 171 13.13 6.31 10.25
C VAL A 171 12.44 7.67 10.18
N LYS A 172 11.74 8.08 11.24
CA LYS A 172 11.09 9.40 11.29
C LYS A 172 12.08 10.55 11.14
N THR A 173 13.24 10.47 11.79
CA THR A 173 14.29 11.50 11.71
C THR A 173 14.81 11.66 10.28
N LEU A 174 15.13 10.56 9.60
CA LEU A 174 15.62 10.58 8.22
C LEU A 174 14.55 11.09 7.24
N VAL A 175 13.31 10.61 7.35
CA VAL A 175 12.21 11.05 6.47
C VAL A 175 11.86 12.52 6.69
N ASN A 176 11.86 12.99 7.94
CA ASN A 176 11.68 14.43 8.24
C ASN A 176 12.82 15.30 7.71
N ALA A 177 14.02 14.72 7.52
CA ALA A 177 15.16 15.38 6.90
C ALA A 177 15.14 15.30 5.36
N GLY A 178 14.11 14.68 4.76
CA GLY A 178 13.91 14.63 3.32
C GLY A 178 14.43 13.36 2.63
N ALA A 179 14.72 12.29 3.38
CA ALA A 179 15.12 11.00 2.80
C ALA A 179 14.09 10.47 1.80
N ASP A 180 14.55 9.95 0.68
CA ASP A 180 13.73 9.22 -0.29
C ASP A 180 13.26 7.87 0.30
N VAL A 181 11.96 7.80 0.58
CA VAL A 181 11.31 6.61 1.14
C VAL A 181 11.15 5.47 0.13
N ASP A 182 11.18 5.81 -1.16
CA ASP A 182 11.00 4.87 -2.27
C ASP A 182 12.34 4.40 -2.86
N HIS A 183 13.47 4.86 -2.28
CA HIS A 183 14.81 4.48 -2.70
C HIS A 183 15.00 2.96 -2.75
N ARG A 184 15.68 2.50 -3.80
CA ARG A 184 15.93 1.08 -4.09
C ARG A 184 17.43 0.80 -4.03
N ASP A 185 17.83 -0.27 -3.36
CA ASP A 185 19.23 -0.72 -3.40
C ASP A 185 19.63 -1.31 -4.77
N ASN A 186 20.93 -1.33 -5.05
CA ASN A 186 21.47 -1.84 -6.33
C ASN A 186 21.64 -3.36 -6.36
N VAL A 187 21.40 -4.04 -5.23
CA VAL A 187 21.63 -5.49 -5.10
C VAL A 187 20.40 -6.29 -5.50
N GLY A 188 19.21 -5.81 -5.14
CA GLY A 188 17.97 -6.48 -5.51
C GLY A 188 16.76 -5.56 -5.60
N GLY A 189 16.97 -4.24 -5.66
CA GLY A 189 15.90 -3.27 -5.75
C GLY A 189 15.07 -3.18 -4.46
N LEU A 190 15.69 -3.48 -3.30
CA LEU A 190 14.97 -3.51 -2.03
C LEU A 190 14.78 -2.09 -1.49
N THR A 191 13.56 -1.80 -1.04
CA THR A 191 13.21 -0.53 -0.37
C THR A 191 13.26 -0.65 1.16
N ALA A 192 13.09 0.47 1.86
CA ALA A 192 12.98 0.48 3.33
C ALA A 192 11.84 -0.43 3.84
N LEU A 193 10.71 -0.49 3.12
CA LEU A 193 9.58 -1.36 3.47
C LEU A 193 9.94 -2.85 3.32
N HIS A 194 10.70 -3.22 2.29
CA HIS A 194 11.22 -4.58 2.12
C HIS A 194 12.17 -4.97 3.26
N MET A 195 13.07 -4.06 3.65
CA MET A 195 13.99 -4.28 4.77
C MET A 195 13.20 -4.49 6.08
N ALA A 196 12.25 -3.62 6.39
CA ALA A 196 11.42 -3.75 7.58
C ALA A 196 10.60 -5.06 7.59
N ALA A 197 10.05 -5.46 6.45
CA ALA A 197 9.29 -6.70 6.32
C ALA A 197 10.17 -7.95 6.48
N GLY A 198 11.29 -8.04 5.76
CA GLY A 198 12.19 -9.19 5.76
C GLY A 198 12.89 -9.41 7.11
N TYR A 199 13.21 -8.33 7.83
CA TYR A 199 13.78 -8.37 9.18
C TYR A 199 12.73 -8.39 10.30
N VAL A 200 11.44 -8.49 9.95
CA VAL A 200 10.33 -8.65 10.91
C VAL A 200 10.23 -7.47 11.89
N ARG A 201 10.06 -6.26 11.33
CA ARG A 201 9.94 -5.00 12.09
C ARG A 201 8.53 -4.38 11.95
N PRO A 202 7.49 -4.94 12.62
CA PRO A 202 6.12 -4.44 12.52
C PRO A 202 5.95 -2.94 12.80
N GLY A 203 6.67 -2.42 13.80
CA GLY A 203 6.61 -1.01 14.18
C GLY A 203 7.08 -0.08 13.07
N VAL A 204 8.22 -0.41 12.44
CA VAL A 204 8.73 0.34 11.28
C VAL A 204 7.80 0.19 10.08
N VAL A 205 7.29 -1.01 9.80
CA VAL A 205 6.32 -1.22 8.70
C VAL A 205 5.14 -0.27 8.86
N LYS A 206 4.56 -0.20 10.07
CA LYS A 206 3.47 0.73 10.34
C LYS A 206 3.88 2.19 10.12
N VAL A 207 5.03 2.60 10.63
CA VAL A 207 5.53 3.99 10.46
C VAL A 207 5.73 4.33 8.98
N LEU A 208 6.31 3.44 8.17
CA LEU A 208 6.49 3.67 6.74
C LEU A 208 5.16 3.78 6.00
N LEU A 209 4.18 2.93 6.34
CA LEU A 209 2.83 3.02 5.77
C LEU A 209 2.12 4.31 6.18
N ASP A 210 2.25 4.74 7.44
CA ASP A 210 1.70 6.00 7.94
C ASP A 210 2.35 7.23 7.25
N LEU A 211 3.58 7.07 6.72
CA LEU A 211 4.30 8.10 5.95
C LEU A 211 3.95 8.09 4.45
N GLY A 212 3.06 7.19 4.00
CA GLY A 212 2.57 7.16 2.62
C GLY A 212 3.47 6.41 1.63
N VAL A 213 4.37 5.55 2.10
CA VAL A 213 5.18 4.67 1.24
C VAL A 213 4.29 3.75 0.43
N ASP A 214 4.59 3.56 -0.86
CA ASP A 214 3.86 2.63 -1.72
C ASP A 214 4.07 1.17 -1.25
N PRO A 215 3.03 0.49 -0.73
CA PRO A 215 3.16 -0.89 -0.27
C PRO A 215 3.26 -1.90 -1.43
N GLU A 216 2.95 -1.48 -2.66
CA GLU A 216 2.97 -2.32 -3.87
C GLU A 216 4.27 -2.17 -4.68
N ALA A 217 5.21 -1.34 -4.23
CA ALA A 217 6.54 -1.26 -4.84
C ALA A 217 7.20 -2.66 -4.85
N GLY A 218 7.59 -3.12 -6.05
CA GLY A 218 8.18 -4.45 -6.23
C GLY A 218 9.70 -4.41 -6.33
N ASP A 219 10.40 -5.36 -5.68
CA ASP A 219 11.84 -5.56 -5.84
C ASP A 219 12.23 -5.97 -7.28
N ASP A 220 13.52 -6.21 -7.56
CA ASP A 220 13.96 -6.58 -8.91
C ASP A 220 13.45 -7.97 -9.38
N ARG A 221 12.87 -8.76 -8.47
CA ARG A 221 12.18 -10.01 -8.76
C ARG A 221 10.67 -9.81 -8.91
N GLY A 222 10.19 -8.57 -8.83
CA GLY A 222 8.77 -8.20 -8.87
C GLY A 222 8.02 -8.58 -7.59
N ARG A 223 8.71 -8.85 -6.47
CA ARG A 223 8.07 -9.19 -5.19
C ARG A 223 7.78 -7.91 -4.43
N THR A 224 6.58 -7.77 -3.90
CA THR A 224 6.26 -6.71 -2.93
C THR A 224 6.82 -7.03 -1.55
N ALA A 225 6.81 -6.05 -0.63
CA ALA A 225 7.13 -6.28 0.77
C ALA A 225 6.21 -7.35 1.42
N LEU A 226 4.94 -7.41 0.99
CA LEU A 226 3.97 -8.42 1.44
C LEU A 226 4.35 -9.83 0.94
N ASP A 227 4.74 -9.96 -0.33
CA ASP A 227 5.17 -11.23 -0.90
C ASP A 227 6.42 -11.76 -0.21
N LEU A 228 7.39 -10.87 0.05
CA LEU A 228 8.59 -11.21 0.81
C LEU A 228 8.23 -11.69 2.21
N ALA A 229 7.36 -10.98 2.95
CA ALA A 229 6.94 -11.39 4.29
C ALA A 229 6.27 -12.78 4.30
N ARG A 230 5.42 -13.07 3.31
CA ARG A 230 4.76 -14.37 3.14
C ARG A 230 5.76 -15.48 2.79
N GLU A 231 6.72 -15.22 1.92
CA GLU A 231 7.80 -16.16 1.56
C GLU A 231 8.61 -16.54 2.80
N VAL A 232 9.06 -15.54 3.58
CA VAL A 232 9.86 -15.79 4.78
C VAL A 232 9.03 -16.50 5.86
N LEU A 233 7.74 -16.17 6.04
CA LEU A 233 6.85 -16.88 6.97
C LEU A 233 6.67 -18.36 6.59
N ASN A 234 6.57 -18.66 5.29
CA ASN A 234 6.45 -20.02 4.78
C ASN A 234 7.74 -20.83 5.01
N ALA A 235 8.91 -20.19 4.89
CA ALA A 235 10.20 -20.81 5.16
C ALA A 235 10.51 -20.96 6.67
N THR A 236 9.82 -20.24 7.55
CA THR A 236 10.12 -20.22 8.99
C THR A 236 9.62 -21.49 9.70
N PRO A 237 10.50 -22.27 10.39
CA PRO A 237 10.12 -23.51 11.07
C PRO A 237 9.04 -23.33 12.15
N LYS A 238 8.14 -24.30 12.28
CA LYS A 238 6.98 -24.23 13.20
C LYS A 238 7.22 -24.79 14.60
N GLY A 239 8.32 -25.52 14.82
CA GLY A 239 8.51 -26.34 16.03
C GLY A 239 9.30 -25.70 17.18
N ASN A 240 9.86 -24.50 17.03
CA ASN A 240 10.76 -23.89 18.02
C ASN A 240 10.13 -22.62 18.63
N PRO A 241 10.10 -22.44 19.97
CA PRO A 241 9.59 -21.24 20.64
C PRO A 241 10.19 -19.91 20.14
N VAL A 242 11.48 -19.87 19.81
CA VAL A 242 12.12 -18.67 19.24
C VAL A 242 11.55 -18.35 17.86
N GLN A 243 11.30 -19.39 17.06
CA GLN A 243 10.67 -19.22 15.74
C GLN A 243 9.19 -18.87 15.86
N PHE A 244 8.51 -19.31 16.93
CA PHE A 244 7.13 -18.90 17.20
C PHE A 244 6.99 -17.38 17.36
N ALA A 245 7.85 -16.75 18.17
CA ALA A 245 7.87 -15.29 18.30
C ALA A 245 8.14 -14.59 16.96
N ARG A 246 9.08 -15.12 16.17
CA ARG A 246 9.36 -14.61 14.83
C ARG A 246 8.15 -14.71 13.90
N ARG A 247 7.40 -15.83 13.96
CA ARG A 247 6.17 -16.04 13.17
C ARG A 247 5.07 -15.06 13.56
N LEU A 248 4.85 -14.82 14.86
CA LEU A 248 3.90 -13.80 15.32
C LEU A 248 4.27 -12.41 14.81
N GLY A 249 5.56 -12.06 14.84
CA GLY A 249 6.04 -10.81 14.27
C GLY A 249 5.77 -10.71 12.76
N MET A 250 6.01 -11.78 12.01
CA MET A 250 5.72 -11.83 10.57
C MET A 250 4.23 -11.73 10.28
N GLU A 251 3.38 -12.40 11.05
CA GLU A 251 1.92 -12.30 10.95
C GLU A 251 1.45 -10.86 11.21
N SER A 252 2.06 -10.16 12.17
CA SER A 252 1.79 -8.73 12.40
C SER A 252 2.22 -7.84 11.23
N VAL A 253 3.37 -8.12 10.61
CA VAL A 253 3.83 -7.41 9.39
C VAL A 253 2.84 -7.64 8.25
N ILE A 254 2.51 -8.90 7.98
CA ILE A 254 1.57 -9.30 6.92
C ILE A 254 0.22 -8.62 7.13
N LYS A 255 -0.32 -8.65 8.35
CA LYS A 255 -1.58 -8.00 8.66
C LYS A 255 -1.55 -6.49 8.39
N SER A 256 -0.43 -5.82 8.72
CA SER A 256 -0.29 -4.38 8.50
C SER A 256 -0.22 -4.04 7.01
N LEU A 257 0.53 -4.83 6.23
CA LEU A 257 0.63 -4.68 4.78
C LEU A 257 -0.69 -5.03 4.09
N GLU A 258 -1.36 -6.10 4.51
CA GLU A 258 -2.69 -6.48 4.00
C GLU A 258 -3.72 -5.38 4.28
N GLY A 259 -3.70 -4.75 5.46
CA GLY A 259 -4.57 -3.62 5.76
C GLY A 259 -4.26 -2.33 4.99
N ALA A 260 -3.06 -2.21 4.42
CA ALA A 260 -2.69 -1.09 3.56
C ALA A 260 -2.96 -1.35 2.07
N ILE A 261 -2.84 -2.61 1.63
CA ILE A 261 -3.01 -3.01 0.23
C ILE A 261 -4.47 -3.37 -0.06
N TYR A 262 -5.13 -4.04 0.88
CA TYR A 262 -6.49 -4.54 0.72
C TYR A 262 -7.45 -3.74 1.57
N GLU A 263 -8.57 -3.41 0.95
CA GLU A 263 -9.66 -2.74 1.61
C GLU A 263 -10.89 -3.61 1.67
N TYR A 264 -11.91 -3.04 2.26
CA TYR A 264 -13.08 -3.73 2.68
C TYR A 264 -14.28 -3.06 1.99
N ALA A 265 -14.64 -3.52 0.77
CA ALA A 265 -15.66 -2.87 -0.09
C ALA A 265 -16.91 -3.70 -0.44
N VAL A 266 -18.04 -3.00 -0.55
CA VAL A 266 -19.38 -3.58 -0.57
C VAL A 266 -19.69 -4.43 -1.80
N VAL A 267 -20.21 -5.63 -1.56
CA VAL A 267 -20.75 -6.52 -2.61
C VAL A 267 -22.22 -6.18 -2.87
N GLU A 268 -22.58 -6.04 -4.15
CA GLU A 268 -23.98 -5.97 -4.58
C GLU A 268 -24.61 -7.36 -4.63
N GLY A 269 -23.86 -8.36 -5.08
CA GLY A 269 -24.30 -9.75 -5.07
C GLY A 269 -23.25 -10.72 -5.59
N VAL A 270 -23.50 -12.01 -5.37
CA VAL A 270 -22.71 -13.11 -5.95
C VAL A 270 -23.42 -13.60 -7.20
N LEU A 271 -22.73 -13.60 -8.34
CA LEU A 271 -23.31 -13.93 -9.65
C LEU A 271 -23.10 -15.40 -10.02
N GLU A 272 -21.89 -15.90 -9.81
CA GLU A 272 -21.48 -17.22 -10.27
C GLU A 272 -20.53 -17.88 -9.28
N LYS A 273 -20.36 -19.20 -9.42
CA LYS A 273 -19.43 -20.01 -8.64
C LYS A 273 -18.59 -20.87 -9.57
N ARG A 274 -17.29 -20.98 -9.29
CA ARG A 274 -16.38 -21.88 -10.01
C ARG A 274 -15.39 -22.55 -9.07
N GLY A 275 -14.77 -23.62 -9.57
CA GLY A 275 -13.75 -24.36 -8.83
C GLY A 275 -14.31 -25.19 -7.67
N LYS A 276 -13.40 -25.78 -6.89
CA LYS A 276 -13.71 -26.66 -5.74
C LYS A 276 -12.61 -26.58 -4.68
N GLY A 277 -12.97 -26.82 -3.42
CA GLY A 277 -12.01 -26.88 -2.31
C GLY A 277 -11.25 -25.56 -2.12
N LYS A 278 -9.92 -25.62 -2.10
CA LYS A 278 -9.05 -24.44 -1.91
C LYS A 278 -9.07 -23.45 -3.10
N ASN A 279 -9.53 -23.91 -4.26
CA ASN A 279 -9.66 -23.10 -5.47
C ASN A 279 -11.12 -22.72 -5.73
N LEU A 280 -11.96 -22.76 -4.70
CA LEU A 280 -13.35 -22.33 -4.80
C LEU A 280 -13.40 -20.80 -4.87
N GLU A 281 -14.07 -20.29 -5.91
CA GLU A 281 -14.18 -18.87 -6.20
C GLU A 281 -15.61 -18.50 -6.58
N TYR A 282 -15.99 -17.27 -6.27
CA TYR A 282 -17.28 -16.69 -6.60
C TYR A 282 -17.08 -15.42 -7.41
N LEU A 283 -17.92 -15.20 -8.41
CA LEU A 283 -17.93 -13.98 -9.20
C LEU A 283 -18.74 -12.93 -8.45
N ILE A 284 -18.06 -11.89 -8.02
CA ILE A 284 -18.61 -10.83 -7.18
C ILE A 284 -18.98 -9.64 -8.06
N LYS A 285 -20.21 -9.14 -7.90
CA LYS A 285 -20.64 -7.86 -8.43
C LYS A 285 -20.48 -6.80 -7.34
N TRP A 286 -19.71 -5.75 -7.61
CA TRP A 286 -19.45 -4.71 -6.62
C TRP A 286 -20.50 -3.61 -6.65
N LYS A 287 -20.84 -3.08 -5.47
CA LYS A 287 -21.83 -2.01 -5.35
C LYS A 287 -21.32 -0.66 -5.84
N ASP A 288 -20.00 -0.44 -5.86
CA ASP A 288 -19.36 0.78 -6.36
C ASP A 288 -19.40 0.89 -7.91
N GLY A 289 -19.96 -0.11 -8.59
CA GLY A 289 -20.00 -0.18 -10.05
C GLY A 289 -18.68 -0.61 -10.68
N GLY A 290 -17.72 -1.11 -9.89
CA GLY A 290 -16.50 -1.73 -10.40
C GLY A 290 -16.77 -3.01 -11.20
N ASP A 291 -15.78 -3.43 -11.99
CA ASP A 291 -15.89 -4.67 -12.78
C ASP A 291 -16.13 -5.89 -11.90
N ASN A 292 -16.91 -6.85 -12.37
CA ASN A 292 -17.12 -8.10 -11.64
C ASN A 292 -15.81 -8.89 -11.55
N GLU A 293 -15.51 -9.41 -10.35
CA GLU A 293 -14.22 -10.05 -10.07
C GLU A 293 -14.39 -11.42 -9.42
N TRP A 294 -13.54 -12.37 -9.79
CA TRP A 294 -13.52 -13.70 -9.16
C TRP A 294 -12.74 -13.65 -7.85
N VAL A 295 -13.44 -13.84 -6.73
CA VAL A 295 -12.87 -13.77 -5.39
C VAL A 295 -12.92 -15.16 -4.75
N LYS A 296 -11.84 -15.54 -4.03
CA LYS A 296 -11.76 -16.82 -3.34
C LYS A 296 -12.73 -16.88 -2.16
N ALA A 297 -13.36 -18.04 -1.97
CA ALA A 297 -14.37 -18.27 -0.93
C ALA A 297 -13.95 -17.77 0.47
N PRO A 298 -12.71 -17.99 0.97
CA PRO A 298 -12.32 -17.53 2.30
C PRO A 298 -12.22 -16.01 2.47
N LEU A 299 -12.25 -15.24 1.36
CA LEU A 299 -12.17 -13.78 1.36
C LEU A 299 -13.56 -13.13 1.26
N ILE A 300 -14.62 -13.93 1.14
CA ILE A 300 -16.00 -13.48 1.05
C ILE A 300 -16.67 -13.77 2.39
N ALA A 301 -17.59 -12.90 2.83
CA ALA A 301 -18.35 -13.13 4.04
C ALA A 301 -19.11 -14.47 3.95
N GLU A 302 -19.05 -15.27 5.01
CA GLU A 302 -19.69 -16.60 5.05
C GLU A 302 -21.20 -16.52 4.79
N GLU A 303 -21.84 -15.43 5.21
CA GLU A 303 -23.27 -15.20 5.00
C GLU A 303 -23.60 -14.99 3.52
N LEU A 304 -22.83 -14.17 2.79
CA LEU A 304 -23.00 -13.99 1.34
C LEU A 304 -22.87 -15.32 0.58
N VAL A 305 -21.91 -16.15 0.98
CA VAL A 305 -21.69 -17.46 0.36
C VAL A 305 -22.85 -18.40 0.68
N ARG A 306 -23.32 -18.42 1.94
CA ARG A 306 -24.48 -19.21 2.37
C ARG A 306 -25.72 -18.79 1.59
N ASP A 307 -25.98 -17.49 1.50
CA ASP A 307 -27.12 -16.92 0.79
C ASP A 307 -27.14 -17.37 -0.68
N PHE A 308 -26.00 -17.23 -1.37
CA PHE A 308 -25.86 -17.70 -2.74
C PHE A 308 -26.04 -19.21 -2.89
N GLU A 309 -25.46 -20.04 -2.00
CA GLU A 309 -25.57 -21.50 -2.07
C GLU A 309 -27.00 -22.01 -1.78
N GLU A 310 -27.75 -21.29 -0.96
CA GLU A 310 -29.15 -21.57 -0.68
C GLU A 310 -30.09 -21.07 -1.79
N GLY A 311 -29.56 -20.37 -2.79
CA GLY A 311 -30.33 -19.77 -3.87
C GLY A 311 -31.17 -18.60 -3.39
N LEU A 312 -30.66 -17.86 -2.41
CA LEU A 312 -31.32 -16.72 -1.82
C LEU A 312 -31.04 -15.48 -2.69
N GLU A 313 -32.08 -14.87 -3.23
CA GLU A 313 -31.96 -13.63 -4.01
C GLU A 313 -32.08 -12.42 -3.09
N TYR A 314 -31.15 -11.48 -3.23
CA TYR A 314 -31.23 -10.17 -2.58
C TYR A 314 -32.32 -9.36 -3.27
N ALA A 315 -33.45 -9.16 -2.60
CA ALA A 315 -34.54 -8.30 -3.03
C ALA A 315 -34.70 -7.12 -2.08
N VAL A 316 -34.99 -5.95 -2.63
CA VAL A 316 -35.26 -4.74 -1.83
C VAL A 316 -36.74 -4.75 -1.43
N ALA A 317 -37.00 -4.63 -0.13
CA ALA A 317 -38.35 -4.45 0.39
C ALA A 317 -38.84 -3.03 0.06
N GLU A 318 -39.94 -2.91 -0.66
CA GLU A 318 -40.59 -1.62 -0.95
C GLU A 318 -41.37 -1.13 0.28
N CYS A 319 -42.20 -2.00 0.86
CA CYS A 319 -42.95 -1.68 2.07
C CYS A 319 -43.54 -2.94 2.74
N VAL A 320 -43.92 -2.79 4.02
CA VAL A 320 -44.73 -3.78 4.74
C VAL A 320 -46.21 -3.48 4.51
N THR A 321 -46.95 -4.49 4.07
CA THR A 321 -48.38 -4.37 3.70
C THR A 321 -49.32 -4.99 4.72
N ALA A 322 -48.86 -5.97 5.49
CA ALA A 322 -49.66 -6.63 6.52
C ALA A 322 -48.78 -7.23 7.63
N LYS A 323 -49.42 -7.59 8.75
CA LYS A 323 -48.81 -8.27 9.90
C LYS A 323 -49.70 -9.44 10.33
N ARG A 324 -49.09 -10.58 10.67
CA ARG A 324 -49.78 -11.74 11.22
C ARG A 324 -48.96 -12.39 12.33
N ASN A 325 -49.59 -13.28 13.07
CA ASN A 325 -48.88 -14.23 13.93
C ASN A 325 -48.68 -15.52 13.12
N GLY A 326 -47.42 -15.93 12.95
CA GLY A 326 -47.03 -17.19 12.34
C GLY A 326 -47.46 -18.39 13.19
N ASP A 327 -47.45 -19.57 12.58
CA ASP A 327 -47.88 -20.83 13.21
C ASP A 327 -46.99 -21.25 14.39
N ASP A 328 -45.77 -20.71 14.47
CA ASP A 328 -44.82 -20.88 15.57
C ASP A 328 -45.00 -19.84 16.70
N GLY A 329 -46.00 -18.95 16.57
CA GLY A 329 -46.30 -17.89 17.53
C GLY A 329 -45.46 -16.63 17.37
N LYS A 330 -44.56 -16.57 16.37
CA LYS A 330 -43.76 -15.37 16.08
C LYS A 330 -44.51 -14.40 15.18
N THR A 331 -44.09 -13.15 15.18
CA THR A 331 -44.63 -12.12 14.28
C THR A 331 -44.06 -12.31 12.88
N GLU A 332 -44.93 -12.30 11.88
CA GLU A 332 -44.55 -12.25 10.47
C GLU A 332 -45.18 -11.03 9.80
N TYR A 333 -44.45 -10.43 8.88
CA TYR A 333 -44.87 -9.27 8.10
C TYR A 333 -44.97 -9.64 6.62
N CYS A 334 -46.00 -9.14 5.95
CA CYS A 334 -46.15 -9.31 4.51
C CYS A 334 -45.39 -8.18 3.81
N VAL A 335 -44.32 -8.53 3.12
CA VAL A 335 -43.42 -7.59 2.47
C VAL A 335 -43.74 -7.54 0.98
N LYS A 336 -43.91 -6.32 0.46
CA LYS A 336 -43.90 -6.04 -0.96
C LYS A 336 -42.48 -5.71 -1.38
N TRP A 337 -42.00 -6.34 -2.43
CA TRP A 337 -40.64 -6.17 -2.93
C TRP A 337 -40.62 -5.28 -4.17
N THR A 338 -39.51 -4.57 -4.38
CA THR A 338 -39.35 -3.67 -5.53
C THR A 338 -39.25 -4.44 -6.85
N ASP A 339 -38.67 -5.64 -6.79
CA ASP A 339 -38.28 -6.42 -7.98
C ASP A 339 -39.05 -7.76 -8.09
N ILE A 340 -40.01 -8.01 -7.19
CA ILE A 340 -40.83 -9.23 -7.17
C ILE A 340 -42.31 -8.82 -7.14
N GLU A 341 -43.09 -9.30 -8.12
CA GLU A 341 -44.54 -9.01 -8.19
C GLU A 341 -45.34 -9.63 -7.04
N GLU A 342 -44.88 -10.78 -6.51
CA GLU A 342 -45.53 -11.47 -5.41
C GLU A 342 -45.02 -10.97 -4.05
N VAL A 343 -45.95 -10.65 -3.16
CA VAL A 343 -45.66 -10.33 -1.75
C VAL A 343 -45.38 -11.60 -0.97
N THR A 344 -44.39 -11.58 -0.08
CA THR A 344 -44.03 -12.75 0.76
C THR A 344 -44.27 -12.45 2.23
N TRP A 345 -44.42 -13.50 3.04
CA TRP A 345 -44.53 -13.37 4.50
C TRP A 345 -43.17 -13.70 5.11
N GLU A 346 -42.56 -12.70 5.73
CA GLU A 346 -41.23 -12.79 6.33
C GLU A 346 -41.32 -12.66 7.86
N PRO A 347 -40.50 -13.40 8.61
CA PRO A 347 -40.41 -13.22 10.05
C PRO A 347 -39.84 -11.83 10.38
N GLU A 348 -40.15 -11.29 11.56
CA GLU A 348 -39.74 -9.94 12.00
C GLU A 348 -38.23 -9.69 11.88
N GLU A 349 -37.40 -10.70 12.11
CA GLU A 349 -35.94 -10.57 11.99
C GLU A 349 -35.45 -10.35 10.55
N ASN A 350 -36.31 -10.67 9.57
CA ASN A 350 -36.07 -10.60 8.14
C ASN A 350 -36.77 -9.39 7.49
N VAL A 351 -37.17 -8.39 8.25
CA VAL A 351 -37.79 -7.19 7.68
C VAL A 351 -37.10 -5.96 8.23
N ASP A 352 -36.87 -4.98 7.35
CA ASP A 352 -36.25 -3.71 7.73
C ASP A 352 -37.03 -3.09 8.91
N PRO A 353 -36.38 -2.82 10.06
CA PRO A 353 -37.04 -2.22 11.22
C PRO A 353 -37.69 -0.87 10.92
N GLU A 354 -37.16 -0.10 9.96
CA GLU A 354 -37.75 1.18 9.56
C GLU A 354 -39.08 0.98 8.82
N LEU A 355 -39.17 -0.03 7.94
CA LEU A 355 -40.41 -0.37 7.22
C LEU A 355 -41.48 -0.94 8.16
N ILE A 356 -41.08 -1.76 9.15
CA ILE A 356 -41.98 -2.22 10.21
C ILE A 356 -42.54 -1.01 10.97
N LYS A 357 -41.66 -0.09 11.39
CA LYS A 357 -42.05 1.09 12.14
C LYS A 357 -42.95 2.01 11.32
N GLU A 358 -42.68 2.19 10.03
CA GLU A 358 -43.53 2.96 9.12
C GLU A 358 -44.95 2.37 9.05
N PHE A 359 -45.05 1.05 8.84
CA PHE A 359 -46.32 0.32 8.82
C PHE A 359 -47.08 0.43 10.15
N GLU A 360 -46.41 0.20 11.28
CA GLU A 360 -47.03 0.27 12.61
C GLU A 360 -47.44 1.69 13.03
N SER A 361 -46.73 2.71 12.53
CA SER A 361 -47.07 4.12 12.77
C SER A 361 -48.31 4.59 11.99
N GLY A 362 -48.85 3.77 11.08
CA GLY A 362 -50.12 4.02 10.40
C GLY A 362 -50.07 5.12 9.34
N VAL A 363 -48.89 5.47 8.82
CA VAL A 363 -48.76 6.41 7.71
C VAL A 363 -49.15 5.72 6.40
N SER A 364 -50.45 5.52 6.20
CA SER A 364 -50.99 5.15 4.88
C SER A 364 -50.84 6.34 3.93
N LEU A 365 -49.98 6.19 2.91
CA LEU A 365 -50.13 6.92 1.64
C LEU A 365 -51.37 6.38 0.90
N SER A 366 -52.56 6.64 1.44
CA SER A 366 -53.81 6.45 0.71
C SER A 366 -54.15 7.75 -0.02
N GLY A 367 -53.88 7.79 -1.32
CA GLY A 367 -54.49 8.78 -2.19
C GLY A 367 -53.64 9.21 -3.38
N LYS A 368 -53.56 8.36 -4.40
CA LYS A 368 -53.60 8.80 -5.80
C LYS A 368 -54.02 7.64 -6.69
N GLU A 369 -55.33 7.43 -6.78
CA GLU A 369 -56.00 7.07 -8.03
C GLU A 369 -57.51 7.32 -7.88
N THR A 370 -58.00 8.32 -8.58
CA THR A 370 -59.28 8.38 -9.30
C THR A 370 -59.48 9.80 -9.83
N GLY A 371 -59.53 9.93 -11.16
CA GLY A 371 -59.76 11.18 -11.89
C GLY A 371 -59.25 11.08 -13.31
#